data_AF-A0A7D5C7C1-F1
#
_entry.id   AF-A0A7D5C7C1-F1
#
_cell.length_a   1.000
_cell.length_b   1.000
_cell.length_c   1.000
_cell.angle_alpha   90.00
_cell.angle_beta   90.00
_cell.angle_gamma   90.00
#
_symmetry.space_group_name_H-M   'P 1'
#
loop_
_entity.id
_entity.type
_entity.pdbx_description
1 polymer ?
#
loop_
_entity_poly.entity_id
_entity_poly.type
_entity_poly.pdbx_seq_one_letter_code
_entity_poly.pdbx_strand_id
1 'polypeptide(L)'
;MTERDYGFTYAGEPVFSHVRRDIPEPPEPVLDDEFYVFVMGPYTAFDAEYAYPDGDELQSAFMDDPLFDQSKHVTADGRGSFQMALEDFCESLRKELGVHAFLATDVDIPTDTEADDGEESMSVLDQSIAFAAVSDAVMFIFSDAGLTTGVGSEIGAILGEFHLRKGNDEPIRKPRERFRVFDTESFSSASIDEVPFTYGIDAVGFETKADLVDKTQDFLTNLERDDPDRVLRIFNPYS
;
A
#
# COMPACT_ATOMS: atom_id res chain seq x y z
N MET A 1 -15.06 6.41 -18.18
CA MET A 1 -15.30 5.49 -17.04
C MET A 1 -14.98 4.08 -17.49
N THR A 2 -13.79 3.62 -17.16
CA THR A 2 -13.31 2.27 -17.45
C THR A 2 -13.85 1.36 -16.35
N GLU A 3 -14.77 0.46 -16.69
CA GLU A 3 -15.30 -0.51 -15.74
C GLU A 3 -14.16 -1.50 -15.43
N ARG A 4 -13.47 -1.32 -14.28
CA ARG A 4 -12.35 -2.18 -13.83
C ARG A 4 -12.90 -3.50 -13.25
N ASP A 5 -13.70 -4.19 -14.04
CA ASP A 5 -14.22 -5.51 -13.73
C ASP A 5 -13.20 -6.58 -14.16
N TYR A 6 -12.36 -6.96 -13.20
CA TYR A 6 -11.32 -7.96 -13.38
C TYR A 6 -11.71 -9.33 -12.79
N GLY A 7 -12.98 -9.54 -12.48
CA GLY A 7 -13.49 -10.77 -11.87
C GLY A 7 -13.33 -10.86 -10.35
N PHE A 8 -12.84 -9.81 -9.70
CA PHE A 8 -12.86 -9.70 -8.24
C PHE A 8 -14.20 -9.11 -7.80
N THR A 9 -14.95 -9.86 -6.98
CA THR A 9 -16.27 -9.45 -6.52
C THR A 9 -16.42 -9.61 -5.01
N TYR A 10 -17.22 -8.75 -4.39
CA TYR A 10 -17.68 -8.87 -3.01
C TYR A 10 -19.18 -8.56 -2.97
N ALA A 11 -19.97 -9.43 -2.32
CA ALA A 11 -21.43 -9.30 -2.26
C ALA A 11 -22.10 -9.24 -3.65
N GLY A 12 -21.49 -9.88 -4.65
CA GLY A 12 -21.96 -9.89 -6.04
C GLY A 12 -21.68 -8.61 -6.83
N GLU A 13 -20.97 -7.64 -6.26
CA GLU A 13 -20.53 -6.41 -6.94
C GLU A 13 -19.01 -6.44 -7.20
N PRO A 14 -18.52 -5.84 -8.30
CA PRO A 14 -17.07 -5.71 -8.53
C PRO A 14 -16.39 -4.99 -7.37
N VAL A 15 -15.23 -5.48 -6.93
CA VAL A 15 -14.44 -4.87 -5.85
C VAL A 15 -14.14 -3.39 -6.15
N PHE A 16 -13.91 -3.03 -7.41
CA PHE A 16 -13.67 -1.64 -7.80
C PHE A 16 -14.86 -0.70 -7.51
N SER A 17 -16.10 -1.22 -7.51
CA SER A 17 -17.29 -0.44 -7.13
C SER A 17 -17.25 -0.02 -5.66
N HIS A 18 -16.78 -0.92 -4.78
CA HIS A 18 -16.57 -0.64 -3.36
C HIS A 18 -15.41 0.36 -3.18
N VAL A 19 -14.27 0.12 -3.83
CA VAL A 19 -13.12 1.04 -3.81
C VAL A 19 -13.54 2.46 -4.22
N ARG A 20 -14.24 2.63 -5.34
CA ARG A 20 -14.65 3.97 -5.79
C ARG A 20 -15.64 4.65 -4.84
N ARG A 21 -16.48 3.88 -4.15
CA ARG A 21 -17.53 4.41 -3.28
C ARG A 21 -17.01 4.81 -1.90
N ASP A 22 -16.08 4.02 -1.37
CA ASP A 22 -15.75 4.07 0.06
C ASP A 22 -14.51 4.93 0.34
N ILE A 23 -13.56 5.01 -0.60
CA ILE A 23 -12.29 5.72 -0.37
C ILE A 23 -12.45 7.24 -0.39
N PRO A 24 -11.62 7.99 0.36
CA PRO A 24 -11.63 9.45 0.32
C PRO A 24 -11.26 10.01 -1.08
N GLU A 25 -12.03 11.01 -1.54
CA GLU A 25 -11.74 11.72 -2.79
C GLU A 25 -10.63 12.78 -2.62
N PRO A 26 -9.79 13.02 -3.65
CA PRO A 26 -8.90 14.17 -3.68
C PRO A 26 -9.70 15.48 -3.78
N PRO A 27 -9.26 16.58 -3.12
CA PRO A 27 -9.98 17.85 -3.12
C PRO A 27 -10.06 18.51 -4.50
N GLU A 28 -9.01 18.36 -5.31
CA GLU A 28 -8.97 18.77 -6.71
C GLU A 28 -8.29 17.65 -7.52
N PRO A 29 -9.01 16.97 -8.43
CA PRO A 29 -8.37 15.98 -9.30
C PRO A 29 -7.42 16.70 -10.26
N VAL A 30 -6.15 16.27 -10.27
CA VAL A 30 -5.11 16.86 -11.14
C VAL A 30 -5.07 16.16 -12.50
N LEU A 31 -5.67 14.98 -12.60
CA LEU A 31 -5.67 14.11 -13.78
C LEU A 31 -7.07 14.02 -14.40
N ASP A 32 -7.14 13.99 -15.73
CA ASP A 32 -8.39 13.86 -16.49
C ASP A 32 -9.05 12.46 -16.31
N ASP A 33 -8.25 11.46 -15.91
CA ASP A 33 -8.69 10.11 -15.56
C ASP A 33 -8.49 9.86 -14.05
N GLU A 34 -9.48 9.20 -13.41
CA GLU A 34 -9.41 8.79 -12.00
C GLU A 34 -8.23 7.83 -11.78
N PHE A 35 -7.16 8.31 -11.13
CA PHE A 35 -5.93 7.54 -10.86
C PHE A 35 -5.93 7.03 -9.41
N TYR A 36 -5.88 5.71 -9.23
CA TYR A 36 -5.99 5.04 -7.93
C TYR A 36 -4.64 4.51 -7.45
N VAL A 37 -4.28 4.83 -6.21
CA VAL A 37 -3.02 4.42 -5.59
C VAL A 37 -3.32 3.62 -4.33
N PHE A 38 -3.05 2.32 -4.37
CA PHE A 38 -3.17 1.48 -3.19
C PHE A 38 -1.87 1.51 -2.40
N VAL A 39 -1.94 2.00 -1.16
CA VAL A 39 -0.80 2.11 -0.25
C VAL A 39 -0.87 0.99 0.79
N MET A 40 0.18 0.19 0.85
CA MET A 40 0.33 -0.91 1.79
C MET A 40 1.51 -0.63 2.70
N GLY A 41 1.32 -0.78 4.01
CA GLY A 41 2.36 -0.56 5.00
C GLY A 41 1.97 -1.15 6.36
N PRO A 42 2.80 -0.95 7.39
CA PRO A 42 2.47 -1.39 8.73
C PRO A 42 1.31 -0.57 9.31
N TYR A 43 0.38 -1.23 10.01
CA TYR A 43 -0.71 -0.53 10.72
C TYR A 43 -0.43 -0.33 12.21
N THR A 44 0.50 -1.10 12.77
CA THR A 44 0.90 -1.01 14.18
C THR A 44 2.31 -0.46 14.26
N ALA A 45 2.53 0.54 15.12
CA ALA A 45 3.88 1.03 15.39
C ALA A 45 4.63 0.05 16.30
N PHE A 46 5.95 -0.03 16.15
CA PHE A 46 6.81 -0.77 17.06
C PHE A 46 6.90 -0.02 18.39
N ASP A 47 6.52 -0.70 19.47
CA ASP A 47 6.55 -0.17 20.83
C ASP A 47 7.64 -0.88 21.64
N ALA A 48 8.67 -0.12 21.98
CA ALA A 48 9.83 -0.60 22.72
C ALA A 48 9.50 -0.89 24.20
N GLU A 49 8.49 -0.23 24.79
CA GLU A 49 8.09 -0.49 26.18
C GLU A 49 7.56 -1.91 26.33
N TYR A 50 6.80 -2.41 25.34
CA TYR A 50 6.32 -3.78 25.34
C TYR A 50 7.38 -4.80 24.89
N ALA A 51 8.35 -4.37 24.07
CA ALA A 51 9.37 -5.26 23.52
C ALA A 51 10.48 -5.63 24.53
N TYR A 52 10.76 -4.75 25.49
CA TYR A 52 11.88 -4.90 26.42
C TYR A 52 11.43 -4.98 27.89
N PRO A 53 12.05 -5.85 28.72
CA PRO A 53 11.70 -5.97 30.13
C PRO A 53 11.85 -4.69 30.96
N ASP A 54 12.81 -3.84 30.59
CA ASP A 54 13.08 -2.53 31.22
C ASP A 54 12.60 -1.38 30.31
N GLY A 55 11.61 -1.65 29.46
CA GLY A 55 11.11 -0.71 28.47
C GLY A 55 10.50 0.55 29.08
N ASP A 56 9.95 0.45 30.29
CA ASP A 56 9.39 1.56 31.07
C ASP A 56 10.45 2.58 31.54
N GLU A 57 11.74 2.26 31.43
CA GLU A 57 12.85 3.18 31.69
C GLU A 57 13.28 3.99 30.45
N LEU A 58 12.69 3.72 29.27
CA LEU A 58 13.02 4.43 28.03
C LEU A 58 12.53 5.89 28.06
N GLN A 59 13.26 6.76 27.35
CA GLN A 59 12.84 8.16 27.21
C GLN A 59 11.62 8.33 26.30
N SER A 60 11.39 7.36 25.41
CA SER A 60 10.21 7.25 24.56
C SER A 60 9.98 5.79 24.20
N ALA A 61 8.70 5.39 24.15
CA ALA A 61 8.27 4.07 23.71
C ALA A 61 8.46 3.84 22.20
N PHE A 62 8.43 4.92 21.41
CA PHE A 62 8.44 4.85 19.96
C PHE A 62 9.72 5.43 19.39
N MET A 63 10.21 4.82 18.33
CA MET A 63 11.40 5.31 17.62
C MET A 63 11.06 6.56 16.80
N ASP A 64 12.04 7.44 16.62
CA ASP A 64 11.93 8.55 15.68
C ASP A 64 11.83 7.99 14.25
N ASP A 65 10.85 8.47 13.49
CA ASP A 65 10.58 7.99 12.13
C ASP A 65 10.01 9.10 11.25
N PRO A 66 10.35 9.13 9.94
CA PRO A 66 9.90 10.17 9.03
C PRO A 66 8.39 10.24 8.78
N LEU A 67 7.65 9.16 9.04
CA LEU A 67 6.19 9.12 8.91
C LEU A 67 5.49 9.18 10.26
N PHE A 68 6.08 8.58 11.30
CA PHE A 68 5.45 8.47 12.62
C PHE A 68 5.75 9.66 13.54
N ASP A 69 4.74 10.49 13.77
CA ASP A 69 4.73 11.62 14.72
C ASP A 69 3.97 11.20 15.99
N GLN A 70 4.70 10.94 17.08
CA GLN A 70 4.13 10.50 18.36
C GLN A 70 3.02 11.41 18.88
N SER A 71 3.07 12.71 18.58
CA SER A 71 2.06 13.67 19.04
C SER A 71 0.72 13.53 18.32
N LYS A 72 0.71 12.85 17.17
CA LYS A 72 -0.46 12.66 16.30
C LYS A 72 -0.89 11.21 16.16
N HIS A 73 0.07 10.28 16.20
CA HIS A 73 -0.13 8.88 15.82
C HIS A 73 -0.16 7.92 17.02
N VAL A 74 -0.18 8.46 18.23
CA VAL A 74 -0.48 7.68 19.44
C VAL A 74 -1.95 7.86 19.79
N THR A 75 -2.67 6.75 19.91
CA THR A 75 -4.10 6.73 20.25
C THR A 75 -4.32 7.08 21.72
N ALA A 76 -5.57 7.39 22.09
CA ALA A 76 -5.91 7.82 23.45
C ALA A 76 -5.62 6.78 24.55
N ASP A 77 -5.53 5.49 24.17
CA ASP A 77 -5.13 4.38 25.04
C ASP A 77 -3.60 4.15 25.07
N GLY A 78 -2.81 5.04 24.46
CA GLY A 78 -1.35 5.04 24.50
C GLY A 78 -0.67 4.15 23.46
N ARG A 79 -1.41 3.55 22.53
CA ARG A 79 -0.85 2.66 21.50
C ARG A 79 -0.43 3.44 20.26
N GLY A 80 0.73 3.10 19.69
CA GLY A 80 1.19 3.69 18.43
C GLY A 80 0.45 3.10 17.23
N SER A 81 -0.26 3.94 16.48
CA SER A 81 -0.97 3.59 15.26
C SER A 81 -0.19 4.06 14.04
N PHE A 82 0.52 3.13 13.40
CA PHE A 82 1.19 3.43 12.14
C PHE A 82 0.19 3.59 10.99
N GLN A 83 -1.01 3.02 11.13
CA GLN A 83 -2.13 3.29 10.23
C GLN A 83 -2.42 4.80 10.14
N MET A 84 -2.47 5.52 11.26
CA MET A 84 -2.70 6.98 11.24
C MET A 84 -1.58 7.74 10.51
N ALA A 85 -0.34 7.26 10.59
CA ALA A 85 0.78 7.82 9.84
C ALA A 85 0.63 7.60 8.32
N LEU A 86 0.15 6.43 7.91
CA LEU A 86 -0.16 6.13 6.51
C LEU A 86 -1.40 6.88 6.01
N GLU A 87 -2.42 7.07 6.84
CA GLU A 87 -3.59 7.91 6.53
C GLU A 87 -3.17 9.36 6.24
N ASP A 88 -2.29 9.91 7.10
CA ASP A 88 -1.68 11.24 6.93
C ASP A 88 -0.84 11.34 5.64
N PHE A 89 -0.20 10.25 5.23
CA PHE A 89 0.56 10.19 3.98
C PHE A 89 -0.36 10.11 2.77
N CYS A 90 -1.37 9.24 2.78
CA CYS A 90 -2.40 9.17 1.74
C CYS A 90 -3.14 10.51 1.59
N GLU A 91 -3.37 11.23 2.69
CA GLU A 91 -3.95 12.58 2.66
C GLU A 91 -3.05 13.57 1.92
N SER A 92 -1.74 13.52 2.15
CA SER A 92 -0.76 14.31 1.38
C SER A 92 -0.81 13.95 -0.11
N LEU A 93 -0.83 12.67 -0.48
CA LEU A 93 -0.93 12.26 -1.89
C LEU A 93 -2.22 12.79 -2.55
N ARG A 94 -3.36 12.70 -1.86
CA ARG A 94 -4.64 13.24 -2.33
C ARG A 94 -4.58 14.76 -2.53
N LYS A 95 -4.04 15.50 -1.56
CA LYS A 95 -3.98 16.98 -1.60
C LYS A 95 -2.96 17.51 -2.60
N GLU A 96 -1.79 16.87 -2.69
CA GLU A 96 -0.64 17.41 -3.41
C GLU A 96 -0.55 16.86 -4.84
N LEU A 97 -0.99 15.62 -5.08
CA LEU A 97 -0.90 14.95 -6.38
C LEU A 97 -2.27 14.75 -7.04
N GLY A 98 -3.38 14.98 -6.32
CA GLY A 98 -4.74 14.85 -6.87
C GLY A 98 -5.14 13.42 -7.24
N VAL A 99 -4.51 12.41 -6.64
CA VAL A 99 -4.78 10.99 -6.88
C VAL A 99 -5.69 10.39 -5.80
N HIS A 100 -6.40 9.32 -6.12
CA HIS A 100 -7.18 8.54 -5.17
C HIS A 100 -6.27 7.56 -4.41
N ALA A 101 -5.49 8.09 -3.47
CA ALA A 101 -4.66 7.27 -2.56
C ALA A 101 -5.49 6.71 -1.41
N PHE A 102 -5.35 5.42 -1.11
CA PHE A 102 -6.13 4.74 -0.07
C PHE A 102 -5.38 3.55 0.56
N LEU A 103 -5.80 3.21 1.78
CA LEU A 103 -5.42 2.02 2.54
C LEU A 103 -6.48 0.93 2.42
N ALA A 104 -6.15 -0.31 2.77
CA ALA A 104 -7.14 -1.40 2.73
C ALA A 104 -8.33 -1.13 3.67
N THR A 105 -8.06 -0.51 4.82
CA THR A 105 -9.05 -0.13 5.84
C THR A 105 -9.97 1.01 5.41
N ASP A 106 -9.68 1.70 4.30
CA ASP A 106 -10.56 2.73 3.75
C ASP A 106 -11.74 2.12 2.96
N VAL A 107 -11.68 0.83 2.63
CA VAL A 107 -12.70 0.13 1.82
C VAL A 107 -13.60 -0.69 2.75
N ASP A 108 -14.91 -0.54 2.62
CA ASP A 108 -15.90 -1.19 3.50
C ASP A 108 -16.17 -2.65 3.08
N ILE A 109 -15.11 -3.46 3.11
CA ILE A 109 -15.16 -4.92 2.93
C ILE A 109 -14.57 -5.54 4.20
N PRO A 110 -15.39 -6.21 5.03
CA PRO A 110 -14.91 -6.81 6.27
C PRO A 110 -13.98 -7.98 5.98
N THR A 111 -12.94 -8.08 6.80
CA THR A 111 -12.12 -9.29 6.85
C THR A 111 -12.85 -10.44 7.54
N ASP A 112 -12.37 -11.68 7.37
CA ASP A 112 -12.91 -12.84 8.07
C ASP A 112 -12.94 -12.69 9.61
N THR A 113 -12.10 -11.81 10.17
CA THR A 113 -12.06 -11.53 11.60
C THR A 113 -12.96 -10.38 12.05
N GLU A 114 -13.37 -9.52 11.12
CA GLU A 114 -14.21 -8.35 11.39
C GLU A 114 -15.68 -8.62 11.09
N ALA A 115 -15.96 -9.54 10.16
CA ALA A 115 -17.31 -9.89 9.74
C ALA A 115 -18.14 -10.49 10.89
N ASP A 116 -19.39 -10.05 10.99
CA ASP A 116 -20.37 -10.61 11.91
C ASP A 116 -20.83 -12.02 11.47
N ASP A 117 -21.44 -12.79 12.38
CA ASP A 117 -21.94 -14.13 12.10
C ASP A 117 -22.90 -14.16 10.89
N GLY A 118 -22.44 -14.75 9.78
CA GLY A 118 -23.21 -14.92 8.54
C GLY A 118 -23.14 -13.73 7.57
N GLU A 119 -22.32 -12.73 7.88
CA GLU A 119 -21.91 -11.70 6.93
C GLU A 119 -20.91 -12.30 5.91
N GLU A 120 -20.94 -11.79 4.67
CA GLU A 120 -19.92 -12.16 3.68
C GLU A 120 -18.60 -11.45 4.05
N SER A 121 -17.48 -12.10 3.83
CA SER A 121 -16.16 -11.55 4.16
C SER A 121 -15.17 -11.83 3.05
N MET A 122 -14.06 -11.12 3.09
CA MET A 122 -12.92 -11.38 2.21
C MET A 122 -11.66 -11.49 3.05
N SER A 123 -10.85 -12.53 2.83
CA SER A 123 -9.59 -12.66 3.56
C SER A 123 -8.68 -11.45 3.30
N VAL A 124 -7.84 -11.07 4.27
CA VAL A 124 -6.91 -9.94 4.12
C VAL A 124 -6.08 -10.05 2.84
N LEU A 125 -5.61 -11.26 2.51
CA LEU A 125 -4.82 -11.46 1.31
C LEU A 125 -5.64 -11.30 0.03
N ASP A 126 -6.87 -11.80 -0.01
CA ASP A 126 -7.75 -11.65 -1.17
C ASP A 126 -8.13 -10.18 -1.39
N GLN A 127 -8.37 -9.43 -0.32
CA GLN A 127 -8.58 -7.98 -0.37
C GLN A 127 -7.36 -7.29 -0.97
N SER A 128 -6.17 -7.55 -0.43
CA SER A 128 -4.92 -6.95 -0.89
C SER A 128 -4.62 -7.27 -2.36
N ILE A 129 -4.90 -8.49 -2.84
CA ILE A 129 -4.78 -8.87 -4.25
C ILE A 129 -5.80 -8.11 -5.11
N ALA A 130 -7.06 -8.06 -4.69
CA ALA A 130 -8.13 -7.39 -5.43
C ALA A 130 -7.89 -5.88 -5.54
N PHE A 131 -7.53 -5.21 -4.44
CA PHE A 131 -7.19 -3.79 -4.40
C PHE A 131 -5.95 -3.49 -5.25
N ALA A 132 -4.92 -4.34 -5.18
CA ALA A 132 -3.76 -4.22 -6.04
C ALA A 132 -4.11 -4.38 -7.53
N ALA A 133 -5.06 -5.26 -7.87
CA ALA A 133 -5.47 -5.50 -9.26
C ALA A 133 -6.24 -4.32 -9.85
N VAL A 134 -7.14 -3.71 -9.06
CA VAL A 134 -7.99 -2.60 -9.55
C VAL A 134 -7.32 -1.24 -9.47
N SER A 135 -6.18 -1.09 -8.78
CA SER A 135 -5.47 0.19 -8.66
C SER A 135 -4.53 0.47 -9.83
N ASP A 136 -4.21 1.74 -10.12
CA ASP A 136 -3.23 2.10 -11.14
C ASP A 136 -1.80 1.87 -10.67
N ALA A 137 -1.54 2.21 -9.41
CA ALA A 137 -0.26 2.03 -8.75
C ALA A 137 -0.44 1.32 -7.40
N VAL A 138 0.57 0.54 -7.01
CA VAL A 138 0.65 -0.13 -5.70
C VAL A 138 1.97 0.24 -5.06
N MET A 139 1.92 0.71 -3.83
CA MET A 139 3.09 1.14 -3.08
C MET A 139 3.21 0.32 -1.80
N PHE A 140 4.39 -0.25 -1.57
CA PHE A 140 4.73 -0.89 -0.30
C PHE A 140 5.63 0.05 0.49
N ILE A 141 5.21 0.42 1.69
CA ILE A 141 5.94 1.29 2.60
C ILE A 141 6.50 0.45 3.74
N PHE A 142 7.82 0.47 3.88
CA PHE A 142 8.54 -0.10 5.01
C PHE A 142 9.17 1.01 5.82
N SER A 143 9.05 0.92 7.14
CA SER A 143 9.60 1.91 8.06
C SER A 143 10.06 1.17 9.31
N ASP A 144 11.12 1.68 9.91
CA ASP A 144 11.69 1.13 11.14
C ASP A 144 10.71 1.20 12.32
N ALA A 145 9.89 2.26 12.40
CA ALA A 145 8.92 2.41 13.49
C ALA A 145 7.63 1.61 13.28
N GLY A 146 7.50 0.83 12.20
CA GLY A 146 6.32 -0.01 11.94
C GLY A 146 6.56 -1.51 12.16
N LEU A 147 5.54 -2.23 12.62
CA LEU A 147 5.55 -3.70 12.64
C LEU A 147 5.28 -4.25 11.23
N THR A 148 6.34 -4.58 10.50
CA THR A 148 6.30 -4.88 9.06
C THR A 148 5.95 -6.33 8.71
N THR A 149 5.70 -7.22 9.68
CA THR A 149 5.42 -8.65 9.43
C THR A 149 4.23 -8.88 8.49
N GLY A 150 3.17 -8.06 8.62
CA GLY A 150 1.99 -8.12 7.76
C GLY A 150 2.34 -7.78 6.31
N VAL A 151 2.71 -6.52 6.06
CA VAL A 151 3.09 -6.03 4.73
C VAL A 151 4.23 -6.85 4.09
N GLY A 152 5.19 -7.34 4.88
CA GLY A 152 6.27 -8.21 4.41
C GLY A 152 5.81 -9.58 3.95
N SER A 153 4.71 -10.10 4.50
CA SER A 153 4.08 -11.35 4.03
C SER A 153 3.25 -11.10 2.77
N GLU A 154 2.53 -9.98 2.73
CA GLU A 154 1.62 -9.63 1.63
C GLU A 154 2.36 -9.28 0.34
N ILE A 155 3.47 -8.54 0.40
CA ILE A 155 4.26 -8.20 -0.78
C ILE A 155 4.67 -9.46 -1.55
N GLY A 156 5.15 -10.50 -0.86
CA GLY A 156 5.54 -11.76 -1.50
C GLY A 156 4.36 -12.48 -2.14
N ALA A 157 3.19 -12.46 -1.49
CA ALA A 157 1.98 -13.09 -1.97
C ALA A 157 1.41 -12.36 -3.20
N ILE A 158 1.32 -11.02 -3.15
CA ILE A 158 0.86 -10.18 -4.27
C ILE A 158 1.82 -10.33 -5.45
N LEU A 159 3.12 -10.07 -5.28
CA LEU A 159 4.06 -10.15 -6.41
C LEU A 159 4.11 -11.57 -7.01
N GLY A 160 3.87 -12.60 -6.19
CA GLY A 160 3.69 -13.98 -6.62
C GLY A 160 2.42 -14.19 -7.46
N GLU A 161 1.26 -13.76 -6.96
CA GLU A 161 -0.04 -13.89 -7.63
C GLU A 161 -0.03 -13.22 -9.01
N PHE A 162 0.58 -12.03 -9.09
CA PHE A 162 0.70 -11.29 -10.34
C PHE A 162 1.79 -11.86 -11.29
N HIS A 163 2.41 -12.98 -10.93
CA HIS A 163 3.42 -13.72 -11.69
C HIS A 163 4.68 -12.91 -12.02
N LEU A 164 5.11 -12.02 -11.11
CA LEU A 164 6.18 -11.05 -11.39
C LEU A 164 7.60 -11.57 -11.17
N ARG A 165 7.79 -12.84 -10.78
CA ARG A 165 9.13 -13.40 -10.61
C ARG A 165 9.89 -13.35 -11.94
N LYS A 166 11.16 -12.90 -11.90
CA LYS A 166 12.03 -12.89 -13.07
C LYS A 166 12.17 -14.30 -13.62
N GLY A 167 11.92 -14.46 -14.93
CA GLY A 167 12.04 -15.74 -15.63
C GLY A 167 10.74 -16.55 -15.70
N ASN A 168 9.62 -16.07 -15.15
CA ASN A 168 8.32 -16.66 -15.43
C ASN A 168 7.91 -16.42 -16.89
N ASP A 169 7.54 -17.49 -17.60
CA ASP A 169 6.84 -17.45 -18.89
C ASP A 169 5.31 -17.57 -18.64
N GLU A 170 4.47 -16.89 -19.44
CA GLU A 170 3.00 -16.67 -19.30
C GLU A 170 2.58 -15.35 -18.59
N PRO A 171 1.34 -14.83 -18.79
CA PRO A 171 1.13 -13.39 -18.92
C PRO A 171 1.27 -12.66 -17.59
N ILE A 172 2.10 -11.61 -17.65
CA ILE A 172 2.19 -10.58 -16.62
C ILE A 172 0.78 -10.02 -16.39
N ARG A 173 0.26 -10.28 -15.18
CA ARG A 173 -1.07 -9.85 -14.74
C ARG A 173 -1.15 -8.34 -14.64
N LYS A 174 -0.12 -7.73 -14.06
CA LYS A 174 0.06 -6.28 -13.94
C LYS A 174 1.53 -5.96 -14.16
N PRO A 175 1.90 -4.99 -15.00
CA PRO A 175 3.30 -4.62 -15.21
C PRO A 175 4.00 -4.30 -13.87
N ARG A 176 5.23 -4.80 -13.70
CA ARG A 176 6.03 -4.58 -12.48
C ARG A 176 6.25 -3.08 -12.22
N GLU A 177 6.23 -2.28 -13.29
CA GLU A 177 6.35 -0.84 -13.24
C GLU A 177 5.26 -0.21 -12.38
N ARG A 178 4.07 -0.81 -12.29
CA ARG A 178 2.96 -0.30 -11.47
C ARG A 178 3.12 -0.60 -9.97
N PHE A 179 4.25 -1.18 -9.56
CA PHE A 179 4.59 -1.45 -8.16
C PHE A 179 5.83 -0.67 -7.77
N ARG A 180 5.88 -0.19 -6.52
CA ARG A 180 7.07 0.43 -5.94
C ARG A 180 7.22 0.03 -4.48
N VAL A 181 8.47 -0.18 -4.07
CA VAL A 181 8.83 -0.33 -2.67
C VAL A 181 9.51 0.96 -2.21
N PHE A 182 9.07 1.48 -1.07
CA PHE A 182 9.69 2.59 -0.38
C PHE A 182 10.09 2.14 1.02
N ASP A 183 11.30 2.49 1.44
CA ASP A 183 11.83 2.16 2.75
C ASP A 183 12.53 3.34 3.41
N THR A 184 12.62 3.35 4.74
CA THR A 184 13.49 4.28 5.46
C THR A 184 14.95 3.86 5.28
N GLU A 185 15.90 4.80 5.31
CA GLU A 185 17.32 4.50 5.04
C GLU A 185 17.90 3.42 5.98
N SER A 186 17.42 3.36 7.22
CA SER A 186 17.84 2.37 8.22
C SER A 186 17.11 1.03 8.15
N PHE A 187 16.04 0.92 7.36
CA PHE A 187 15.29 -0.32 7.24
C PHE A 187 16.12 -1.40 6.55
N SER A 188 16.09 -2.62 7.09
CA SER A 188 16.73 -3.76 6.47
C SER A 188 15.89 -5.01 6.67
N SER A 189 15.65 -5.74 5.58
CA SER A 189 15.00 -7.03 5.61
C SER A 189 15.48 -7.84 4.42
N ALA A 190 16.11 -8.98 4.69
CA ALA A 190 16.68 -9.83 3.64
C ALA A 190 15.65 -10.23 2.56
N SER A 191 14.37 -10.38 2.91
CA SER A 191 13.33 -10.69 1.93
C SER A 191 12.93 -9.49 1.08
N ILE A 192 12.97 -8.29 1.63
CA ILE A 192 12.66 -7.04 0.91
C ILE A 192 13.85 -6.60 0.06
N ASP A 193 15.07 -6.73 0.58
CA ASP A 193 16.33 -6.46 -0.14
C ASP A 193 16.47 -7.32 -1.41
N GLU A 194 15.83 -8.50 -1.43
CA GLU A 194 15.79 -9.41 -2.58
C GLU A 194 14.70 -9.08 -3.62
N VAL A 195 13.78 -8.15 -3.35
CA VAL A 195 12.68 -7.80 -4.27
C VAL A 195 13.20 -7.27 -5.62
N PRO A 196 14.20 -6.37 -5.68
CA PRO A 196 14.78 -5.93 -6.96
C PRO A 196 15.40 -7.07 -7.75
N PHE A 197 15.98 -8.07 -7.08
CA PHE A 197 16.61 -9.21 -7.73
C PHE A 197 15.57 -10.24 -8.20
N THR A 198 14.57 -10.51 -7.37
CA THR A 198 13.55 -11.55 -7.59
C THR A 198 12.46 -11.10 -8.56
N TYR A 199 11.99 -9.86 -8.44
CA TYR A 199 10.84 -9.34 -9.20
C TYR A 199 11.22 -8.20 -10.15
N GLY A 200 12.36 -7.54 -9.94
CA GLY A 200 12.77 -6.39 -10.75
C GLY A 200 11.95 -5.14 -10.49
N ILE A 201 11.52 -4.98 -9.23
CA ILE A 201 10.86 -3.79 -8.70
C ILE A 201 11.88 -3.13 -7.78
N ASP A 202 12.26 -1.88 -8.04
CA ASP A 202 13.28 -1.23 -7.20
C ASP A 202 12.67 -0.78 -5.87
N ALA A 203 13.49 -0.88 -4.82
CA ALA A 203 13.27 -0.23 -3.54
C ALA A 203 13.93 1.15 -3.54
N VAL A 204 13.21 2.16 -3.06
CA VAL A 204 13.65 3.55 -3.05
C VAL A 204 13.58 4.07 -1.61
N GLY A 205 14.74 4.38 -1.04
CA GLY A 205 14.83 4.96 0.29
C GLY A 205 14.19 6.34 0.37
N PHE A 206 13.62 6.71 1.51
CA PHE A 206 13.13 8.06 1.81
C PHE A 206 13.55 8.54 3.21
N GLU A 207 13.74 9.85 3.35
CA GLU A 207 14.26 10.48 4.58
C GLU A 207 13.21 11.29 5.36
N THR A 208 12.15 11.73 4.68
CA THR A 208 11.05 12.51 5.26
C THR A 208 9.73 12.19 4.57
N LYS A 209 8.58 12.50 5.19
CA LYS A 209 7.28 12.40 4.51
C LYS A 209 7.22 13.20 3.20
N ALA A 210 7.79 14.41 3.17
CA ALA A 210 7.81 15.25 1.96
C ALA A 210 8.64 14.62 0.84
N ASP A 211 9.81 14.08 1.17
CA ASP A 211 10.66 13.35 0.23
C ASP A 211 9.95 12.10 -0.33
N LEU A 212 9.18 11.39 0.51
CA LEU A 212 8.35 10.27 0.04
C LEU A 212 7.26 10.73 -0.93
N VAL A 213 6.61 11.88 -0.69
CA VAL A 213 5.62 12.46 -1.61
C VAL A 213 6.28 12.81 -2.96
N ASP A 214 7.44 13.47 -2.94
CA ASP A 214 8.18 13.84 -4.16
C ASP A 214 8.58 12.60 -4.97
N LYS A 215 9.12 11.57 -4.31
CA LYS A 215 9.47 10.29 -4.95
C LYS A 215 8.25 9.53 -5.45
N THR A 216 7.11 9.68 -4.79
CA THR A 216 5.83 9.14 -5.28
C THR A 216 5.41 9.88 -6.54
N GLN A 217 5.52 11.21 -6.59
CA GLN A 217 5.22 11.98 -7.80
C GLN A 217 6.08 11.53 -9.00
N ASP A 218 7.38 11.35 -8.79
CA ASP A 218 8.28 10.83 -9.83
C ASP A 218 7.86 9.43 -10.30
N PHE A 219 7.49 8.57 -9.36
CA PHE A 219 6.99 7.23 -9.65
C PHE A 219 5.71 7.27 -10.50
N LEU A 220 4.69 8.03 -10.09
CA LEU A 220 3.41 8.13 -10.78
C LEU A 220 3.56 8.79 -12.15
N THR A 221 4.35 9.86 -12.25
CA THR A 221 4.64 10.53 -13.53
C THR A 221 5.25 9.57 -14.54
N ASN A 222 6.12 8.65 -14.10
CA ASN A 222 6.71 7.65 -14.98
C ASN A 222 5.69 6.59 -15.47
N LEU A 223 4.61 6.35 -14.72
CA LEU A 223 3.52 5.47 -15.15
C LEU A 223 2.61 6.11 -16.19
N GLU A 224 2.39 7.43 -16.07
CA GLU A 224 1.54 8.19 -16.98
C GLU A 224 2.22 8.58 -18.28
N ARG A 225 3.55 8.44 -18.37
CA ARG A 225 4.27 8.69 -19.62
C ARG A 225 3.73 7.76 -20.70
N ASP A 226 2.93 8.35 -21.58
CA ASP A 226 2.45 7.75 -22.81
C ASP A 226 3.64 7.32 -23.68
N ASP A 227 4.04 6.07 -23.53
CA ASP A 227 4.89 5.37 -24.47
C ASP A 227 3.96 4.63 -25.45
N PRO A 228 3.77 5.15 -26.68
CA PRO A 228 2.87 4.54 -27.66
C PRO A 228 3.31 3.12 -28.05
N ASP A 229 4.57 2.77 -27.82
CA ASP A 229 5.12 1.43 -28.09
C ASP A 229 5.03 0.51 -26.85
N ARG A 230 4.56 1.02 -25.70
CA ARG A 230 4.50 0.28 -24.43
C ARG A 230 3.27 0.64 -23.57
N VAL A 231 2.12 0.09 -23.94
CA VAL A 231 0.88 0.21 -23.14
C VAL A 231 1.03 -0.55 -21.82
N LEU A 232 1.16 0.17 -20.71
CA LEU A 232 1.12 -0.40 -19.36
C LEU A 232 -0.33 -0.69 -18.97
N ARG A 233 -0.83 -1.89 -19.23
CA ARG A 233 -2.18 -2.27 -18.78
C ARG A 233 -2.29 -2.22 -17.24
N ILE A 234 -3.45 -1.84 -16.72
CA ILE A 234 -3.72 -1.87 -15.27
C ILE A 234 -3.70 -3.32 -14.78
N PHE A 235 -4.49 -4.20 -15.41
CA PHE A 235 -4.53 -5.61 -15.09
C PHE A 235 -5.02 -6.48 -16.26
N ASN A 236 -4.61 -7.75 -16.29
CA ASN A 236 -5.05 -8.79 -17.21
C ASN A 236 -5.62 -9.99 -16.41
N PRO A 237 -6.95 -10.19 -16.34
CA PRO A 237 -7.55 -11.29 -15.59
C PRO A 237 -7.23 -12.66 -16.19
N TYR A 238 -7.43 -13.72 -15.40
CA TYR A 238 -7.36 -15.10 -15.93
C TYR A 238 -8.39 -15.27 -17.05
N SER A 239 -7.97 -15.84 -18.17
CA SER A 239 -8.83 -16.18 -19.31
C SER A 239 -9.56 -17.50 -19.08
#